data_AF-A0A6V8MTB0-F1
#
_entry.id   AF-A0A6V8MTB0-F1
#
_cell.length_a   1.000
_cell.length_b   1.000
_cell.length_c   1.000
_cell.angle_alpha   90.00
_cell.angle_beta   90.00
_cell.angle_gamma   90.00
#
_symmetry.space_group_name_H-M   'P 1'
#
loop_
_entity.id
_entity.type
_entity.pdbx_description
1 polymer ?
#
loop_
_entity_poly.entity_id
_entity_poly.type
_entity_poly.pdbx_seq_one_letter_code
_entity_poly.pdbx_strand_id
1 'polypeptide(L)' 'MFEMQYNEEMEAEVRRLEAKKRATEAGHPEWDNACASCGCQLAGTDDKFCESCRR' A
#
# COMPACT_ATOMS: atom_id res chain seq x y z
N MET A 1 12.94 9.91 -26.13
CA MET A 1 13.27 9.16 -24.90
C MET A 1 12.19 9.51 -23.88
N PHE A 2 11.05 8.81 -23.94
CA PHE A 2 9.80 9.19 -23.23
C PHE A 2 9.26 8.03 -22.36
N GLU A 3 9.99 6.94 -22.24
CA GLU A 3 9.50 5.68 -21.66
C GLU A 3 9.84 5.52 -20.17
N MET A 4 10.71 6.37 -19.60
CA MET A 4 11.11 6.22 -18.20
C MET A 4 10.20 6.97 -17.19
N GLN A 5 9.59 8.09 -17.58
CA GLN A 5 8.70 8.85 -16.68
C GLN A 5 7.35 8.15 -16.42
N TYR A 6 6.85 7.40 -17.41
CA TYR A 6 5.58 6.68 -17.27
C TYR A 6 5.66 5.54 -16.24
N ASN A 7 6.88 5.09 -15.95
CA ASN A 7 7.09 3.92 -15.11
C ASN A 7 6.96 4.25 -13.61
N GLU A 8 7.43 5.43 -13.18
CA GLU A 8 7.39 5.83 -11.77
C GLU A 8 5.98 6.19 -11.28
N GLU A 9 5.20 6.91 -12.08
CA GLU A 9 3.80 7.24 -11.74
C GLU A 9 2.92 5.99 -11.74
N MET A 10 3.13 5.09 -12.70
CA MET A 10 2.44 3.81 -12.76
C MET A 10 2.80 2.91 -11.56
N GLU A 11 4.07 2.85 -11.17
CA GLU A 11 4.49 2.10 -9.97
C GLU A 11 3.90 2.68 -8.69
N ALA A 12 3.81 4.01 -8.57
CA ALA A 12 3.19 4.66 -7.42
C ALA A 12 1.68 4.31 -7.33
N GLU A 13 0.99 4.28 -8.47
CA GLU A 13 -0.43 3.92 -8.52
C GLU A 13 -0.64 2.44 -8.19
N VAL A 14 0.24 1.55 -8.67
CA VAL A 14 0.21 0.12 -8.29
C VAL A 14 0.38 -0.05 -6.79
N ARG A 15 1.30 0.68 -6.15
CA ARG A 15 1.49 0.62 -4.68
C ARG A 15 0.24 1.07 -3.93
N ARG A 16 -0.44 2.13 -4.39
CA ARG A 16 -1.72 2.59 -3.82
C ARG A 16 -2.82 1.55 -3.97
N LEU A 17 -2.93 0.93 -5.14
CA LEU A 17 -3.91 -0.13 -5.39
C LEU A 17 -3.64 -1.37 -4.53
N GLU A 18 -2.37 -1.78 -4.39
CA GLU A 18 -1.98 -2.86 -3.48
C GLU A 18 -2.33 -2.53 -2.02
N ALA A 19 -2.09 -1.29 -1.58
CA ALA A 19 -2.42 -0.83 -0.24
C ALA A 19 -3.93 -0.89 0.05
N LYS A 20 -4.76 -0.38 -0.86
CA LYS A 20 -6.22 -0.47 -0.76
C LYS A 20 -6.72 -1.90 -0.80
N LYS A 21 -6.10 -2.76 -1.62
CA LYS A 21 -6.43 -4.19 -1.67
C LYS A 21 -6.16 -4.86 -0.32
N ARG A 22 -5.02 -4.58 0.31
CA ARG A 22 -4.70 -5.08 1.66
C ARG A 22 -5.69 -4.59 2.72
N ALA A 23 -6.07 -3.32 2.66
CA ALA A 23 -7.10 -2.76 3.54
C ALA A 23 -8.44 -3.49 3.37
N THR A 24 -8.86 -3.71 2.13
CA THR A 24 -10.07 -4.48 1.80
C THR A 24 -9.98 -5.94 2.28
N GLU A 25 -8.82 -6.59 2.10
CA GLU A 25 -8.57 -7.97 2.55
C GLU A 25 -8.54 -8.09 4.08
N ALA A 26 -8.11 -7.04 4.79
CA ALA A 26 -8.21 -6.94 6.25
C ALA A 26 -9.64 -6.69 6.75
N GLY A 27 -10.61 -6.54 5.85
CA GLY A 27 -12.02 -6.28 6.19
C GLY A 27 -12.35 -4.80 6.39
N HIS A 28 -11.42 -3.91 6.06
CA HIS A 28 -11.53 -2.46 6.25
C HIS A 28 -11.34 -1.71 4.92
N PRO A 29 -12.32 -1.75 4.01
CA PRO A 29 -12.26 -1.02 2.74
C PRO A 29 -12.21 0.50 2.92
N GLU A 30 -12.53 1.02 4.12
CA GLU A 30 -12.41 2.41 4.50
C GLU A 30 -10.98 2.86 4.78
N TRP A 31 -10.01 1.94 4.91
CA TRP A 31 -8.61 2.27 5.14
C TRP A 31 -7.84 2.44 3.84
N ASP A 32 -6.95 3.42 3.79
CA ASP A 32 -6.08 3.64 2.64
C ASP A 32 -5.00 2.55 2.52
N ASN A 33 -4.57 1.98 3.65
CA ASN A 33 -3.60 0.89 3.70
C ASN A 33 -3.76 0.09 4.99
N ALA A 34 -3.44 -1.20 4.90
CA ALA A 34 -3.32 -2.08 6.06
C ALA A 34 -2.01 -2.87 6.00
N CYS A 35 -1.50 -3.21 7.18
CA CYS A 35 -0.30 -4.02 7.33
C CYS A 35 -0.51 -5.39 6.68
N ALA A 36 0.40 -5.80 5.78
CA ALA A 36 0.32 -7.08 5.10
C ALA A 36 0.43 -8.30 6.03
N SER A 37 0.94 -8.10 7.26
CA SER A 37 1.14 -9.18 8.22
C SER A 37 0.00 -9.27 9.24
N CYS A 38 -0.33 -8.17 9.92
CA CYS A 38 -1.31 -8.16 11.01
C CYS A 38 -2.64 -7.51 10.64
N GLY A 39 -2.75 -6.90 9.46
CA GLY A 39 -3.98 -6.25 9.00
C GLY A 39 -4.32 -4.95 9.73
N CYS A 40 -3.45 -4.36 10.55
CA CYS A 40 -3.74 -3.09 11.22
C CYS A 40 -3.69 -1.90 10.26
N GLN A 41 -4.42 -0.83 10.57
CA GLN A 41 -4.43 0.41 9.79
C GLN A 41 -3.01 1.01 9.70
N LEU A 42 -2.59 1.41 8.50
CA LEU A 42 -1.35 2.12 8.25
C LEU A 42 -1.62 3.56 7.83
N ALA A 43 -0.91 4.51 8.44
CA ALA A 43 -0.96 5.92 8.09
C ALA A 43 -0.04 6.19 6.90
N GLY A 44 -0.45 5.76 5.70
CA GLY A 44 0.27 5.98 4.44
C GLY A 44 0.36 4.73 3.57
N THR A 45 0.54 4.90 2.25
CA THR A 45 0.61 3.80 1.27
C THR A 45 2.03 3.30 0.99
N ASP A 46 3.04 3.98 1.53
CA ASP A 46 4.46 3.67 1.25
C ASP A 46 4.97 2.46 2.03
N ASP A 47 4.55 2.30 3.27
CA ASP A 47 4.94 1.16 4.09
C ASP A 47 3.98 -0.02 3.90
N LYS A 48 4.50 -1.22 3.67
CA LYS A 48 3.68 -2.45 3.60
C LYS A 48 3.45 -3.09 4.98
N PHE A 49 4.23 -2.70 5.99
CA PHE A 49 4.23 -3.28 7.33
C PHE A 49 4.15 -2.18 8.38
N CYS A 50 3.41 -2.43 9.46
CA CYS A 50 3.43 -1.53 10.61
C CYS A 50 4.75 -1.63 11.36
N GLU A 51 5.06 -0.63 12.18
CA GLU A 51 6.28 -0.60 13.00
C GLU A 51 6.46 -1.88 13.84
N SER A 52 5.35 -2.47 14.31
CA SER A 52 5.36 -3.73 15.06
C SER A 52 5.72 -4.96 14.21
N CYS A 53 5.32 -4.99 12.93
CA CYS A 53 5.59 -6.11 12.01
C CYS A 53 6.84 -5.90 11.15
N ARG A 54 7.36 -4.66 11.10
CA ARG A 54 8.61 -4.32 10.42
C ARG A 54 9.84 -4.76 11.24
N ARG A 55 9.64 -5.17 12.49
CA ARG A 55 10.67 -5.52 13.45
C ARG A 55 11.05 -7.00 13.39
#